data_AF-A0A1G5ZWT7-F1
#
_entry.id   AF-A0A1G5ZWT7-F1
#
_cell.length_a   1.000
_cell.length_b   1.000
_cell.length_c   1.000
_cell.angle_alpha   90.00
_cell.angle_beta   90.00
_cell.angle_gamma   90.00
#
_symmetry.space_group_name_H-M   'P 1'
#
loop_
_entity.id
_entity.type
_entity.pdbx_description
1 polymer ?
#
loop_
_entity_poly.entity_id
_entity_poly.type
_entity_poly.pdbx_seq_one_letter_code
_entity_poly.pdbx_strand_id
1 'polypeptide(L)'
;MVTSRIWFTSAQKAELWERWKQGQSISSISRALDRRNKTGVQRIVSLHGGIAPSARRRAASALGLAEREEISRGIAAGLAIRAIARSLGRSPSTICREISRNGGAQTYRATRADKHAWERALRPKQCRLACSGRLRWRVAQKLALQWSPEQIAGWLRREYPGDPSMRISHEAIYRSLFIQSRGVLKKELTAHLRTKRQMRLAKGAQSRTGQGQILDMISIRDRPAEAEDRAIPGHWEGDLLTGANDTNIATLVERHSRFTMLVKLARRDSATVVRALAE
;
A
#
# COMPACT_ATOMS: atom_id res chain seq x y z
N MET A 1 -33.14 15.16 -4.55
CA MET A 1 -31.86 15.86 -4.35
C MET A 1 -30.75 15.04 -5.00
N VAL A 2 -30.21 15.52 -6.13
CA VAL A 2 -29.10 14.85 -6.83
C VAL A 2 -27.86 15.01 -5.97
N THR A 3 -27.45 13.95 -5.27
CA THR A 3 -26.15 13.94 -4.57
C THR A 3 -25.06 14.01 -5.63
N SER A 4 -24.55 15.21 -5.89
CA SER A 4 -23.39 15.41 -6.74
C SER A 4 -22.23 14.56 -6.19
N ARG A 5 -21.58 13.79 -7.07
CA ARG A 5 -20.38 13.03 -6.68
C ARG A 5 -19.30 14.04 -6.32
N ILE A 6 -19.08 14.26 -5.03
CA ILE A 6 -18.01 15.13 -4.54
C ILE A 6 -16.67 14.43 -4.79
N TRP A 7 -15.96 14.85 -5.83
CA TRP A 7 -14.62 14.37 -6.14
C TRP A 7 -13.62 14.81 -5.05
N PHE A 8 -12.52 14.08 -4.91
CA PHE A 8 -11.43 14.50 -4.03
C PHE A 8 -10.57 15.54 -4.73
N THR A 9 -10.37 16.69 -4.08
CA THR A 9 -9.40 17.69 -4.52
C THR A 9 -7.97 17.14 -4.38
N SER A 10 -7.00 17.78 -5.05
CA SER A 10 -5.59 17.38 -4.94
C SER A 10 -5.08 17.47 -3.50
N ALA A 11 -5.51 18.51 -2.75
CA ALA A 11 -5.17 18.68 -1.34
C ALA A 11 -5.74 17.56 -0.46
N GLN A 12 -7.03 17.23 -0.64
CA GLN A 12 -7.67 16.13 0.10
C GLN A 12 -7.04 14.78 -0.21
N LYS A 13 -6.60 14.54 -1.46
CA LYS A 13 -5.85 13.32 -1.80
C LYS A 13 -4.49 13.27 -1.10
N ALA A 14 -3.79 14.40 -1.01
CA ALA A 14 -2.51 14.47 -0.31
C ALA A 14 -2.68 14.18 1.19
N GLU A 15 -3.67 14.82 1.83
CA GLU A 15 -4.00 14.59 3.23
C GLU A 15 -4.43 13.15 3.52
N LEU A 16 -5.27 12.57 2.66
CA LEU A 16 -5.67 11.15 2.73
C LEU A 16 -4.44 10.23 2.80
N TRP A 17 -3.48 10.44 1.90
CA TRP A 17 -2.28 9.61 1.84
C TRP A 17 -1.34 9.84 3.02
N GLU A 18 -1.29 11.05 3.56
CA GLU A 18 -0.51 11.37 4.75
C GLU A 18 -1.08 10.66 5.99
N ARG A 19 -2.38 10.78 6.23
CA ARG A 19 -3.07 10.07 7.31
C ARG A 19 -2.97 8.54 7.16
N TRP A 20 -3.05 8.03 5.93
CA TRP A 20 -2.83 6.61 5.65
C TRP A 20 -1.42 6.15 6.03
N LYS A 21 -0.38 6.93 5.72
CA LYS A 21 1.00 6.64 6.11
C LYS A 21 1.21 6.65 7.62
N GLN A 22 0.46 7.48 8.35
CA GLN A 22 0.44 7.51 9.81
C GLN A 22 -0.31 6.33 10.43
N GLY A 23 -0.88 5.43 9.61
CA GLY A 23 -1.57 4.23 10.06
C GLY A 23 -3.01 4.46 10.51
N GLN A 24 -3.61 5.61 10.19
CA GLN A 24 -5.01 5.86 10.47
C GLN A 24 -5.91 4.93 9.65
N SER A 25 -7.02 4.48 10.25
CA SER A 25 -7.99 3.63 9.55
C SER A 25 -8.75 4.40 8.48
N ILE A 26 -9.25 3.70 7.46
CA ILE A 26 -10.01 4.28 6.34
C ILE A 26 -11.25 5.03 6.85
N SER A 27 -11.88 4.53 7.92
CA SER A 27 -13.00 5.19 8.59
C SER A 27 -12.59 6.49 9.29
N SER A 28 -11.42 6.50 9.96
CA SER A 28 -10.88 7.71 10.59
C SER A 28 -10.52 8.78 9.55
N ILE A 29 -9.88 8.38 8.46
CA ILE A 29 -9.52 9.27 7.35
C ILE A 29 -10.79 9.84 6.69
N SER A 30 -11.82 9.02 6.51
CA SER A 30 -13.11 9.49 5.99
C SER A 30 -13.74 10.58 6.85
N ARG A 31 -13.73 10.39 8.18
CA ARG A 31 -14.25 11.38 9.15
C ARG A 31 -13.43 12.67 9.10
N ALA A 32 -12.11 12.57 9.07
CA ALA A 32 -11.24 13.74 9.05
C ALA A 32 -11.31 14.56 7.75
N LEU A 33 -11.78 13.96 6.65
CA LEU A 33 -11.97 14.63 5.36
C LEU A 33 -13.45 15.03 5.12
N ASP A 34 -14.27 15.03 6.17
CA ASP A 34 -15.71 15.32 6.14
C ASP A 34 -16.47 14.55 5.07
N ARG A 35 -16.08 13.28 4.87
CA ARG A 35 -16.72 12.40 3.90
C ARG A 35 -17.84 11.61 4.57
N ARG A 36 -19.03 11.71 3.97
CA ARG A 36 -20.25 10.98 4.38
C ARG A 36 -20.03 9.47 4.56
N ASN A 37 -19.14 8.87 3.78
CA ASN A 37 -18.79 7.46 3.94
C ASN A 37 -17.35 7.14 3.52
N LYS A 38 -16.87 5.99 4.00
CA LYS A 38 -15.50 5.49 3.80
C LYS A 38 -15.22 4.98 2.38
N THR A 39 -16.22 4.83 1.52
CA THR A 39 -16.09 4.13 0.22
C THR A 39 -15.15 4.86 -0.73
N GLY A 40 -15.18 6.21 -0.73
CA GLY A 40 -14.30 7.03 -1.55
C GLY A 40 -12.82 6.86 -1.17
N VAL A 41 -12.54 6.91 0.13
CA VAL A 41 -11.19 6.67 0.68
C VAL A 41 -10.74 5.24 0.37
N GLN A 42 -11.58 4.23 0.65
CA GLN A 42 -11.30 2.83 0.33
C GLN A 42 -10.93 2.65 -1.14
N ARG A 43 -11.71 3.23 -2.05
CA ARG A 43 -11.46 3.14 -3.49
C ARG A 43 -10.10 3.72 -3.87
N ILE A 44 -9.76 4.91 -3.40
CA ILE A 44 -8.49 5.57 -3.70
C ILE A 44 -7.31 4.73 -3.20
N VAL A 45 -7.39 4.26 -1.96
CA VAL A 45 -6.31 3.50 -1.33
C VAL A 45 -6.15 2.12 -2.01
N SER A 46 -7.26 1.42 -2.25
CA SER A 46 -7.25 0.08 -2.87
C SER A 46 -6.77 0.12 -4.32
N LEU A 47 -7.14 1.16 -5.08
CA LEU A 47 -6.70 1.34 -6.47
C LEU A 47 -5.18 1.43 -6.59
N HIS A 48 -4.51 2.01 -5.58
CA HIS A 48 -3.06 2.14 -5.53
C HIS A 48 -2.41 1.05 -4.66
N GLY A 49 -3.15 0.01 -4.28
CA GLY A 49 -2.63 -1.09 -3.47
C GLY A 49 -2.12 -0.68 -2.09
N GLY A 50 -2.63 0.41 -1.52
CA GLY A 50 -2.16 0.98 -0.24
C GLY A 50 -0.81 1.69 -0.32
N ILE A 51 -0.31 1.97 -1.53
CA ILE A 51 0.96 2.66 -1.77
C ILE A 51 0.67 4.06 -2.28
N ALA A 52 1.12 5.08 -1.54
CA ALA A 52 0.94 6.46 -1.96
C ALA A 52 1.66 6.71 -3.30
N PRO A 53 0.97 7.27 -4.32
CA PRO A 53 1.62 7.66 -5.56
C PRO A 53 2.61 8.81 -5.29
N SER A 54 3.70 8.85 -6.05
CA SER A 54 4.65 9.95 -5.97
C SER A 54 3.98 11.26 -6.42
N ALA A 55 4.21 12.34 -5.68
CA ALA A 55 3.74 13.66 -6.06
C ALA A 55 4.30 14.05 -7.43
N ARG A 56 3.42 14.49 -8.34
CA ARG A 56 3.81 14.91 -9.69
C ARG A 56 4.41 16.31 -9.60
N ARG A 57 5.59 16.49 -10.18
CA ARG A 57 6.28 17.77 -10.28
C ARG A 57 6.66 18.01 -11.75
N ARG A 58 6.54 19.25 -12.21
CA ARG A 58 7.12 19.66 -13.50
C ARG A 58 8.63 19.80 -13.33
N ALA A 59 9.37 19.51 -14.39
CA ALA A 59 10.77 19.90 -14.45
C ALA A 59 10.86 21.42 -14.47
N ALA A 60 11.89 21.99 -13.83
CA ALA A 60 12.09 23.45 -13.80
C ALA A 60 12.22 24.07 -15.20
N SER A 61 12.74 23.31 -16.16
CA SER A 61 12.88 23.73 -17.55
C SER A 61 11.61 23.53 -18.41
N ALA A 62 10.55 22.94 -17.87
CA ALA A 62 9.32 22.73 -18.63
C ALA A 62 8.56 24.06 -18.81
N LEU A 63 7.98 24.26 -19.99
CA LEU A 63 7.10 25.41 -20.23
C LEU A 63 5.95 25.42 -19.22
N GLY A 64 5.62 26.58 -18.66
CA GLY A 64 4.45 26.84 -17.83
C GLY A 64 3.17 26.99 -18.65
N LEU A 65 2.04 27.16 -17.97
CA LEU A 65 0.77 27.46 -18.64
C LEU A 65 0.82 28.85 -19.30
N ALA A 66 1.29 29.87 -18.60
CA ALA A 66 1.42 31.23 -19.13
C ALA A 66 2.28 31.27 -20.41
N GLU A 67 3.44 30.58 -20.41
CA GLU A 67 4.28 30.49 -21.62
C GLU A 67 3.55 29.79 -22.77
N ARG A 68 2.73 28.77 -22.51
CA ARG A 68 1.92 28.11 -23.54
C ARG A 68 0.79 29.01 -24.05
N GLU A 69 0.23 29.86 -23.22
CA GLU A 69 -0.77 30.86 -23.62
C GLU A 69 -0.16 31.88 -24.56
N GLU A 70 1.04 32.37 -24.27
CA GLU A 70 1.79 33.25 -25.14
C GLU A 70 2.17 32.60 -26.48
N ILE A 71 2.55 31.31 -26.48
CA ILE A 71 2.73 30.55 -27.72
C ILE A 71 1.42 30.52 -28.51
N SER A 72 0.29 30.25 -27.86
CA SER A 72 -1.02 30.16 -28.51
C SER A 72 -1.46 31.51 -29.10
N ARG A 73 -1.24 32.62 -28.39
CA ARG A 73 -1.54 33.98 -28.87
C ARG A 73 -0.61 34.37 -30.02
N GLY A 74 0.68 34.09 -29.89
CA GLY A 74 1.66 34.37 -30.94
C GLY A 74 1.35 33.65 -32.25
N ILE A 75 0.89 32.39 -32.18
CA ILE A 75 0.44 31.66 -33.36
C ILE A 75 -0.82 32.30 -33.96
N ALA A 76 -1.80 32.67 -33.14
CA ALA A 76 -3.03 33.31 -33.61
C ALA A 76 -2.76 34.68 -34.27
N ALA A 77 -1.75 35.40 -33.79
CA ALA A 77 -1.26 36.66 -34.36
C ALA A 77 -0.33 36.47 -35.58
N GLY A 78 -0.09 35.23 -36.04
CA GLY A 78 0.76 34.96 -37.21
C GLY A 78 2.26 35.20 -36.97
N LEU A 79 2.71 35.26 -35.72
CA LEU A 79 4.12 35.51 -35.40
C LEU A 79 5.01 34.32 -35.75
N ALA A 80 6.22 34.61 -36.22
CA ALA A 80 7.23 33.58 -36.46
C ALA A 80 7.69 32.92 -35.14
N ILE A 81 7.98 31.61 -35.19
CA ILE A 81 8.44 30.83 -34.02
C ILE A 81 9.63 31.49 -33.31
N ARG A 82 10.56 32.09 -34.07
CA ARG A 82 11.74 32.78 -33.51
C ARG A 82 11.36 34.04 -32.71
N ALA A 83 10.32 34.76 -33.12
CA ALA A 83 9.83 35.94 -32.41
C ALA A 83 9.18 35.53 -31.07
N ILE A 84 8.31 34.51 -31.11
CA ILE A 84 7.69 33.92 -29.91
C ILE A 84 8.75 33.40 -28.93
N ALA A 85 9.78 32.73 -29.45
CA ALA A 85 10.88 32.22 -28.63
C ALA A 85 11.67 33.34 -27.94
N ARG A 86 11.92 34.44 -28.65
CA ARG A 86 12.62 35.61 -28.10
C ARG A 86 11.81 36.30 -27.01
N SER A 87 10.50 36.50 -27.20
CA SER A 87 9.65 37.12 -26.18
C SER A 87 9.56 36.31 -24.90
N LEU A 88 9.63 34.98 -25.01
CA LEU A 88 9.59 34.06 -23.86
C LEU A 88 10.97 33.76 -23.25
N GLY A 89 12.07 34.26 -23.82
CA GLY A 89 13.42 33.89 -23.38
C GLY A 89 13.72 32.39 -23.54
N ARG A 90 13.14 31.73 -24.55
CA ARG A 90 13.30 30.30 -24.82
C ARG A 90 14.01 30.05 -26.15
N SER A 91 14.54 28.84 -26.32
CA SER A 91 15.11 28.46 -27.61
C SER A 91 14.00 28.27 -28.67
N PRO A 92 14.23 28.68 -29.94
CA PRO A 92 13.27 28.41 -31.01
C PRO A 92 12.95 26.91 -31.19
N SER A 93 13.92 26.04 -30.91
CA SER A 93 13.74 24.58 -30.94
C SER A 93 12.76 24.08 -29.87
N THR A 94 12.70 24.73 -28.71
CA THR A 94 11.74 24.39 -27.65
C THR A 94 10.31 24.68 -28.09
N ILE A 95 10.09 25.88 -28.64
CA ILE A 95 8.78 26.31 -29.14
C ILE A 95 8.34 25.45 -30.32
N CYS A 96 9.23 25.21 -31.30
CA CYS A 96 8.94 24.36 -32.45
C CYS A 96 8.52 22.94 -32.03
N ARG A 97 9.27 22.29 -31.14
CA ARG A 97 8.93 20.95 -30.65
C ARG A 97 7.64 20.95 -29.83
N GLU A 98 7.37 21.99 -29.07
CA GLU A 98 6.10 22.14 -28.33
C GLU A 98 4.91 22.23 -29.27
N ILE A 99 5.00 23.05 -30.32
CA ILE A 99 3.95 23.21 -31.32
C ILE A 99 3.72 21.90 -32.07
N SER A 100 4.79 21.31 -32.61
CA SER A 100 4.74 20.05 -33.37
C SER A 100 4.13 18.90 -32.55
N ARG A 101 4.53 18.74 -31.28
CA ARG A 101 4.00 17.69 -30.39
C ARG A 101 2.53 17.83 -30.03
N ASN A 102 1.94 19.02 -30.22
CA ASN A 102 0.56 19.30 -29.86
C ASN A 102 -0.31 19.63 -31.10
N GLY A 103 0.02 19.03 -32.26
CA GLY A 103 -0.80 19.09 -33.47
C GLY A 103 -0.44 20.21 -34.45
N GLY A 104 0.69 20.88 -34.28
CA GLY A 104 1.12 21.96 -35.17
C GLY A 104 0.39 23.28 -34.89
N ALA A 105 0.75 24.32 -35.64
CA ALA A 105 0.26 25.69 -35.40
C ALA A 105 -1.27 25.82 -35.49
N GLN A 106 -1.90 25.13 -36.44
CA GLN A 106 -3.36 25.21 -36.66
C GLN A 106 -4.16 24.67 -35.46
N THR A 107 -3.70 23.56 -34.87
CA THR A 107 -4.42 22.86 -33.79
C THR A 107 -3.93 23.24 -32.39
N TYR A 108 -2.81 23.95 -32.27
CA TYR A 108 -2.19 24.27 -30.99
C TYR A 108 -3.16 25.03 -30.06
N ARG A 109 -3.36 24.52 -28.84
CA ARG A 109 -4.13 25.19 -27.79
C ARG A 109 -3.40 25.05 -26.45
N ALA A 110 -3.20 26.16 -25.77
CA ALA A 110 -2.40 26.22 -24.53
C ALA A 110 -2.88 25.22 -23.46
N THR A 111 -4.18 25.21 -23.16
CA THR A 111 -4.77 24.36 -22.12
C THR A 111 -4.64 22.87 -22.42
N ARG A 112 -4.84 22.47 -23.69
CA ARG A 112 -4.65 21.08 -24.13
C ARG A 112 -3.18 20.68 -24.06
N ALA A 113 -2.28 21.53 -24.57
CA ALA A 113 -0.85 21.31 -24.52
C ALA A 113 -0.33 21.16 -23.08
N ASP A 114 -0.85 21.99 -22.17
CA ASP A 114 -0.51 21.92 -20.74
C ASP A 114 -0.98 20.63 -20.09
N LYS A 115 -2.24 20.23 -20.34
CA LYS A 115 -2.79 18.94 -19.87
C LYS A 115 -1.98 17.76 -20.40
N HIS A 116 -1.67 17.75 -21.70
CA HIS A 116 -0.87 16.68 -22.30
C HIS A 116 0.57 16.66 -21.75
N ALA A 117 1.18 17.81 -21.50
CA ALA A 117 2.49 17.89 -20.85
C ALA A 117 2.44 17.27 -19.46
N TRP A 118 1.40 17.57 -18.67
CA TRP A 118 1.20 16.99 -17.35
C TRP A 118 0.99 15.47 -17.41
N GLU A 119 0.18 14.98 -18.35
CA GLU A 119 -0.05 13.54 -18.59
C GLU A 119 1.25 12.81 -18.96
N ARG A 120 2.00 13.33 -19.93
CA ARG A 120 3.28 12.75 -20.36
C ARG A 120 4.34 12.74 -19.26
N ALA A 121 4.27 13.66 -18.31
CA ALA A 121 5.18 13.69 -17.15
C ALA A 121 5.09 12.42 -16.28
N LEU A 122 4.03 11.60 -16.40
CA LEU A 122 3.94 10.31 -15.70
C LEU A 122 5.08 9.36 -16.06
N ARG A 123 5.57 9.42 -17.31
CA ARG A 123 6.61 8.52 -17.87
C ARG A 123 6.53 7.10 -17.29
N PRO A 124 5.38 6.41 -17.44
CA PRO A 124 5.17 5.12 -16.81
C PRO A 124 6.21 4.13 -17.33
N LYS A 125 7.08 3.65 -16.44
CA LYS A 125 8.00 2.55 -16.77
C LYS A 125 7.24 1.24 -16.69
N GLN A 126 7.26 0.46 -17.77
CA GLN A 126 6.73 -0.90 -17.72
C GLN A 126 7.47 -1.69 -16.64
N CYS A 127 6.72 -2.42 -15.81
CA CYS A 127 7.33 -3.24 -14.79
C CYS A 127 7.93 -4.51 -15.41
N ARG A 128 8.97 -5.08 -14.79
CA ARG A 128 9.69 -6.24 -15.35
C ARG A 128 8.80 -7.44 -15.68
N LEU A 129 7.76 -7.68 -14.89
CA LEU A 129 6.81 -8.77 -15.11
C LEU A 129 5.91 -8.52 -16.34
N ALA A 130 5.70 -7.27 -16.74
CA ALA A 130 4.98 -6.94 -17.97
C ALA A 130 5.86 -7.21 -19.20
N CYS A 131 7.15 -6.94 -19.11
CA CYS A 131 8.10 -7.11 -20.21
C CYS A 131 8.54 -8.57 -20.43
N SER A 132 8.40 -9.45 -19.42
CA SER A 132 8.84 -10.85 -19.50
C SER A 132 7.74 -11.82 -19.10
N GLY A 133 7.14 -12.48 -20.09
CA GLY A 133 6.14 -13.53 -19.89
C GLY A 133 6.69 -14.72 -19.09
N ARG A 134 7.94 -15.14 -19.38
CA ARG A 134 8.62 -16.24 -18.69
C ARG A 134 8.80 -15.97 -17.20
N LEU A 135 9.31 -14.79 -16.84
CA LEU A 135 9.51 -14.39 -15.45
C LEU A 135 8.16 -14.31 -14.71
N ARG A 136 7.16 -13.70 -15.34
CA ARG A 136 5.79 -13.60 -14.81
C ARG A 136 5.19 -14.97 -14.51
N TRP A 137 5.32 -15.91 -15.43
CA TRP A 137 4.82 -17.26 -15.26
C TRP A 137 5.51 -17.98 -14.09
N ARG A 138 6.85 -17.90 -13.98
CA ARG A 138 7.59 -18.49 -12.85
C ARG A 138 7.20 -17.89 -11.50
N VAL A 139 7.02 -16.57 -11.43
CA VAL A 139 6.55 -15.90 -10.20
C VAL A 139 5.15 -16.39 -9.83
N ALA A 140 4.21 -16.46 -10.78
CA ALA A 140 2.86 -16.93 -10.53
C ALA A 140 2.83 -18.39 -10.05
N GLN A 141 3.63 -19.27 -10.67
CA GLN A 141 3.76 -20.68 -10.28
C GLN A 141 4.24 -20.81 -8.82
N LYS A 142 5.30 -20.08 -8.44
CA LYS A 142 5.84 -20.17 -7.08
C LYS A 142 4.89 -19.57 -6.04
N LEU A 143 4.17 -18.50 -6.39
CA LEU A 143 3.10 -17.96 -5.54
C LEU A 143 2.01 -19.00 -5.29
N ALA A 144 1.56 -19.74 -6.30
CA ALA A 144 0.55 -20.80 -6.14
C ALA A 144 1.03 -21.92 -5.19
N LEU A 145 2.35 -22.17 -5.14
CA LEU A 145 2.99 -23.08 -4.19
C LEU A 145 3.19 -22.47 -2.78
N GLN A 146 2.58 -21.32 -2.48
CA GLN A 146 2.67 -20.62 -1.19
C GLN A 146 4.08 -20.07 -0.85
N TRP A 147 4.93 -19.85 -1.87
CA TRP A 147 6.22 -19.21 -1.66
C TRP A 147 6.04 -17.71 -1.42
N SER A 148 6.74 -17.16 -0.43
CA SER A 148 6.76 -15.71 -0.22
C SER A 148 7.51 -14.99 -1.36
N PRO A 149 7.15 -13.73 -1.67
CA PRO A 149 7.87 -12.93 -2.67
C PRO A 149 9.40 -12.85 -2.45
N GLU A 150 9.84 -12.86 -1.19
CA GLU A 150 11.27 -12.89 -0.82
C GLU A 150 11.93 -14.20 -1.21
N GLN A 151 11.31 -15.33 -0.87
CA GLN A 151 11.78 -16.66 -1.29
C GLN A 151 11.83 -16.78 -2.81
N ILE A 152 10.82 -16.28 -3.52
CA ILE A 152 10.77 -16.30 -4.98
C ILE A 152 11.94 -15.51 -5.58
N ALA A 153 12.17 -14.28 -5.10
CA ALA A 153 13.26 -13.44 -5.57
C ALA A 153 14.64 -14.09 -5.31
N GLY A 154 14.83 -14.70 -4.14
CA GLY A 154 16.03 -15.44 -3.79
C GLY A 154 16.25 -16.69 -4.65
N TRP A 155 15.20 -17.50 -4.84
CA TRP A 155 15.25 -18.70 -5.67
C TRP A 155 15.54 -18.39 -7.13
N LEU A 156 14.88 -17.39 -7.73
CA LEU A 156 15.16 -16.96 -9.10
C LEU A 156 16.62 -16.56 -9.33
N ARG A 157 17.27 -16.00 -8.29
CA ARG A 157 18.69 -15.63 -8.36
C ARG A 157 19.60 -16.86 -8.40
N ARG A 158 19.29 -17.88 -7.60
CA ARG A 158 20.07 -19.13 -7.51
C ARG A 158 19.84 -20.05 -8.70
N GLU A 159 18.60 -20.18 -9.14
CA GLU A 159 18.20 -21.06 -10.24
C GLU A 159 18.73 -20.58 -11.60
N TYR A 160 18.79 -19.27 -11.80
CA TYR A 160 19.18 -18.66 -13.08
C TYR A 160 20.39 -17.75 -12.92
N PRO A 161 21.57 -18.23 -12.48
CA PRO A 161 22.70 -17.38 -12.11
C PRO A 161 23.23 -16.52 -13.27
N GLY A 162 23.22 -17.04 -14.50
CA GLY A 162 23.67 -16.35 -15.71
C GLY A 162 22.62 -15.54 -16.48
N ASP A 163 21.36 -15.49 -16.01
CA ASP A 163 20.28 -14.79 -16.73
C ASP A 163 19.77 -13.57 -15.92
N PRO A 164 20.25 -12.34 -16.23
CA PRO A 164 19.77 -11.12 -15.61
C PRO A 164 18.28 -10.84 -15.88
N SER A 165 17.69 -11.40 -16.94
CA SER A 165 16.27 -11.21 -17.27
C SER A 165 15.36 -11.83 -16.21
N MET A 166 15.85 -12.86 -15.50
CA MET A 166 15.16 -13.58 -14.43
C MET A 166 15.28 -12.91 -13.05
N ARG A 167 15.96 -11.76 -12.95
CA ARG A 167 16.10 -11.01 -11.70
C ARG A 167 14.89 -10.13 -11.42
N ILE A 168 14.36 -10.21 -10.20
CA ILE A 168 13.31 -9.32 -9.72
C ILE A 168 13.45 -9.11 -8.20
N SER A 169 13.12 -7.91 -7.73
CA SER A 169 12.99 -7.64 -6.29
C SER A 169 11.65 -8.17 -5.76
N HIS A 170 11.64 -8.69 -4.55
CA HIS A 170 10.40 -9.07 -3.85
C HIS A 170 9.43 -7.88 -3.73
N GLU A 171 9.94 -6.65 -3.62
CA GLU A 171 9.14 -5.44 -3.62
C GLU A 171 8.41 -5.23 -4.95
N ALA A 172 9.06 -5.56 -6.07
CA ALA A 172 8.42 -5.48 -7.38
C ALA A 172 7.29 -6.52 -7.54
N ILE A 173 7.44 -7.70 -6.92
CA ILE A 173 6.38 -8.72 -6.85
C ILE A 173 5.21 -8.19 -5.99
N TYR A 174 5.48 -7.70 -4.77
CA TYR A 174 4.43 -7.11 -3.91
C TYR A 174 3.68 -5.98 -4.59
N ARG A 175 4.39 -5.04 -5.23
CA ARG A 175 3.74 -3.94 -5.96
C ARG A 175 2.86 -4.43 -7.10
N SER A 176 3.22 -5.52 -7.77
CA SER A 176 2.42 -6.11 -8.85
C SER A 176 1.22 -6.90 -8.36
N LEU A 177 1.26 -7.43 -7.13
CA LEU A 177 0.09 -8.03 -6.47
C LEU A 177 -0.89 -6.97 -5.94
N PHE A 178 -0.38 -5.92 -5.28
CA PHE A 178 -1.24 -4.93 -4.63
C PHE A 178 -1.79 -3.87 -5.60
N ILE A 179 -1.01 -3.46 -6.61
CA ILE A 179 -1.44 -2.43 -7.56
C ILE A 179 -2.14 -3.10 -8.75
N GLN A 180 -3.45 -3.30 -8.63
CA GLN A 180 -4.26 -3.99 -9.65
C GLN A 180 -4.23 -3.33 -11.03
N SER A 181 -4.07 -2.00 -11.10
CA SER A 181 -3.95 -1.28 -12.37
C SER A 181 -2.74 -1.67 -13.22
N ARG A 182 -1.77 -2.41 -12.65
CA ARG A 182 -0.67 -3.01 -13.42
C ARG A 182 -1.12 -4.15 -14.31
N GLY A 183 -2.17 -4.90 -13.93
CA GLY A 183 -2.74 -5.98 -14.74
C GLY A 183 -1.82 -7.17 -15.02
N VAL A 184 -0.69 -7.30 -14.32
CA VAL A 184 0.35 -8.28 -14.66
C VAL A 184 0.15 -9.62 -13.94
N LEU A 185 -0.36 -9.60 -12.71
CA LEU A 185 -0.65 -10.79 -11.92
C LEU A 185 -2.16 -10.83 -11.61
N LYS A 186 -2.75 -12.02 -11.58
CA LYS A 186 -4.16 -12.19 -11.20
C LYS A 186 -4.36 -11.80 -9.74
N LYS A 187 -5.47 -11.13 -9.43
CA LYS A 187 -5.81 -10.68 -8.07
C LYS A 187 -5.87 -11.84 -7.07
N GLU A 188 -6.35 -13.00 -7.52
CA GLU A 188 -6.46 -14.25 -6.75
C GLU A 188 -5.13 -14.69 -6.15
N LEU A 189 -4.00 -14.39 -6.80
CA LEU A 189 -2.68 -14.78 -6.29
C LEU A 189 -2.33 -14.15 -4.94
N THR A 190 -3.02 -13.07 -4.57
CA THR A 190 -2.89 -12.43 -3.25
C THR A 190 -3.34 -13.35 -2.11
N ALA A 191 -4.24 -14.30 -2.38
CA ALA A 191 -4.71 -15.28 -1.41
C ALA A 191 -3.64 -16.28 -0.98
N HIS A 192 -2.58 -16.45 -1.78
CA HIS A 192 -1.41 -17.29 -1.44
C HIS A 192 -0.35 -16.55 -0.61
N LEU A 193 -0.55 -15.27 -0.29
CA LEU A 193 0.31 -14.59 0.67
C LEU A 193 -0.06 -15.06 2.08
N ARG A 194 0.95 -15.31 2.93
CA ARG A 194 0.76 -15.72 4.33
C ARG A 194 -0.25 -14.86 5.10
N THR A 195 -0.20 -13.54 4.89
CA THR A 195 -1.10 -12.59 5.57
C THR A 195 -2.41 -12.35 4.83
N LYS A 196 -2.58 -12.90 3.62
CA LYS A 196 -3.72 -12.71 2.70
C LYS A 196 -4.13 -11.24 2.46
N ARG A 197 -3.24 -10.30 2.78
CA ARG A 197 -3.51 -8.86 2.71
C ARG A 197 -3.68 -8.45 1.25
N GLN A 198 -4.77 -7.74 0.96
CA GLN A 198 -5.07 -7.26 -0.40
C GLN A 198 -4.34 -5.97 -0.79
N MET A 199 -3.74 -5.29 0.17
CA MET A 199 -3.06 -4.01 0.00
C MET A 199 -1.98 -3.83 1.06
N ARG A 200 -1.03 -2.95 0.78
CA ARG A 200 0.00 -2.56 1.74
C ARG A 200 -0.61 -1.70 2.83
N LEU A 201 -0.26 -2.02 4.08
CA LEU A 201 -0.54 -1.20 5.25
C LEU A 201 0.68 -0.33 5.57
N ALA A 202 0.45 0.81 6.20
CA ALA A 202 1.55 1.61 6.72
C ALA A 202 2.32 0.85 7.82
N LYS A 203 3.63 1.13 7.93
CA LYS A 203 4.45 0.58 9.01
C LYS A 203 3.93 1.15 10.33
N GLY A 204 3.61 0.28 11.29
CA GLY A 204 2.99 0.68 12.56
C GLY A 204 1.46 0.81 12.53
N ALA A 205 0.80 0.61 11.37
CA ALA A 205 -0.65 0.59 11.24
C ALA A 205 -1.29 -0.71 11.76
N GLN A 206 -0.67 -1.36 12.75
CA GLN A 206 -1.44 -2.30 13.56
C GLN A 206 -2.60 -1.48 14.13
N SER A 207 -3.81 -1.99 13.92
CA SER A 207 -5.02 -1.36 14.40
C SER A 207 -4.85 -1.15 15.90
N ARG A 208 -4.53 0.08 16.32
CA ARG A 208 -4.68 0.55 17.70
C ARG A 208 -6.17 0.70 18.03
N THR A 209 -7.00 -0.19 17.51
CA THR A 209 -8.26 -0.51 18.17
C THR A 209 -7.81 -1.11 19.48
N GLY A 210 -7.99 -0.39 20.60
CA GLY A 210 -7.72 -0.89 21.95
C GLY A 210 -8.47 -2.18 22.33
N GLN A 211 -9.18 -2.79 21.38
CA GLN A 211 -9.59 -4.19 21.41
C GLN A 211 -8.38 -5.09 21.17
N GLY A 212 -7.65 -5.42 22.23
CA GLY A 212 -6.62 -6.47 22.19
C GLY A 212 -5.37 -6.23 23.03
N GLN A 213 -5.19 -5.04 23.62
CA GLN A 213 -4.24 -4.91 24.72
C GLN A 213 -4.97 -5.29 26.00
N ILE A 214 -4.50 -6.34 26.67
CA ILE A 214 -4.91 -6.64 28.04
C ILE A 214 -4.50 -5.41 28.86
N LEU A 215 -5.47 -4.77 29.52
CA LEU A 215 -5.24 -3.61 30.38
C LEU A 215 -4.25 -4.04 31.47
N ASP A 216 -3.22 -3.23 31.71
CA ASP A 216 -2.18 -3.51 32.71
C ASP A 216 -1.44 -4.84 32.52
N MET A 217 -1.30 -5.30 31.26
CA MET A 217 -0.48 -6.47 30.95
C MET A 217 0.97 -6.26 31.39
N ILE A 218 1.41 -7.05 32.37
CA ILE A 218 2.82 -7.17 32.72
C ILE A 218 3.53 -7.84 31.54
N SER A 219 4.60 -7.23 31.02
CA SER A 219 5.32 -7.80 29.88
C SER A 219 5.95 -9.13 30.28
N ILE A 220 6.03 -10.07 29.33
CA ILE A 220 6.85 -11.29 29.52
C ILE A 220 8.31 -10.93 29.87
N ARG A 221 8.78 -9.76 29.43
CA ARG A 221 10.13 -9.24 29.75
C ARG A 221 10.31 -8.82 31.20
N ASP A 222 9.22 -8.52 31.89
CA ASP A 222 9.23 -8.06 33.28
C ASP A 222 9.05 -9.25 34.25
N ARG A 223 9.09 -10.49 33.74
CA ARG A 223 9.01 -11.68 34.57
C ARG A 223 10.25 -11.80 35.45
N PRO A 224 10.11 -12.25 36.70
CA PRO A 224 11.23 -12.56 37.56
C PRO A 224 12.06 -13.70 36.96
N ALA A 225 13.37 -13.70 37.19
CA ALA A 225 14.30 -14.65 36.57
C ALA A 225 13.96 -16.11 36.96
N GLU A 226 13.45 -16.32 38.18
CA GLU A 226 13.06 -17.64 38.69
C GLU A 226 11.88 -18.26 37.91
N ALA A 227 11.10 -17.47 37.17
CA ALA A 227 10.02 -18.00 36.32
C ALA A 227 10.53 -18.57 34.98
N GLU A 228 11.74 -18.19 34.56
CA GLU A 228 12.33 -18.57 33.27
C GLU A 228 13.16 -19.85 33.38
N ASP A 229 13.93 -20.01 34.46
CA ASP A 229 14.74 -21.20 34.71
C ASP A 229 13.92 -22.44 35.12
N ARG A 230 12.65 -22.23 35.52
CA ARG A 230 11.72 -23.27 35.98
C ARG A 230 12.24 -24.05 37.19
N ALA A 231 13.16 -23.48 37.96
CA ALA A 231 13.83 -24.15 39.07
C ALA A 231 12.97 -24.21 40.34
N ILE A 232 11.97 -23.33 40.47
CA ILE A 232 11.14 -23.19 41.66
C ILE A 232 9.69 -23.65 41.37
N PRO A 233 9.13 -24.58 42.17
CA PRO A 233 7.71 -24.93 42.08
C PRO A 233 6.80 -23.74 42.39
N GLY A 234 5.68 -23.64 41.68
CA GLY A 234 4.61 -22.67 41.97
C GLY A 234 4.42 -21.59 40.88
N HIS A 235 5.22 -21.62 39.82
CA HIS A 235 4.98 -20.82 38.63
C HIS A 235 4.04 -21.54 37.67
N TRP A 236 2.85 -20.99 37.47
CA TRP A 236 1.83 -21.57 36.59
C TRP A 236 1.78 -20.85 35.25
N GLU A 237 1.69 -21.64 34.18
CA GLU A 237 1.40 -21.18 32.83
C GLU A 237 -0.06 -21.49 32.51
N GLY A 238 -0.83 -20.44 32.19
CA GLY A 238 -2.25 -20.55 31.92
C GLY A 238 -2.59 -20.22 30.46
N ASP A 239 -3.20 -21.15 29.74
CA ASP A 239 -3.74 -20.94 28.40
C ASP A 239 -5.25 -21.21 28.38
N LEU A 240 -5.98 -20.45 27.56
CA LEU A 240 -7.40 -20.70 27.28
C LEU A 240 -7.55 -21.32 25.89
N LEU A 241 -8.01 -22.57 25.85
CA LEU A 241 -8.33 -23.29 24.62
C LEU A 241 -9.81 -23.07 24.28
N THR A 242 -10.08 -22.54 23.09
CA THR A 242 -11.44 -22.37 22.56
C THR A 242 -11.64 -23.30 21.35
N GLY A 243 -12.60 -24.21 21.46
CA GLY A 243 -13.01 -25.12 20.41
C GLY A 243 -14.15 -24.57 19.54
N ALA A 244 -14.63 -25.42 18.62
CA ALA A 244 -15.86 -25.13 17.89
C ALA A 244 -17.06 -25.05 18.86
N ASN A 245 -18.13 -24.36 18.45
CA ASN A 245 -19.36 -24.18 19.22
C ASN A 245 -19.18 -23.51 20.60
N ASP A 246 -18.20 -22.60 20.72
CA ASP A 246 -17.91 -21.84 21.96
C ASP A 246 -17.64 -22.73 23.18
N THR A 247 -17.05 -23.89 22.95
CA THR A 247 -16.53 -24.76 24.02
C THR A 247 -15.18 -24.24 24.49
N ASN A 248 -14.97 -24.16 25.80
CA ASN A 248 -13.78 -23.52 26.38
C ASN A 248 -13.16 -24.40 27.47
N ILE A 249 -11.84 -24.49 27.48
CA ILE A 249 -11.06 -25.19 28.51
C ILE A 249 -9.93 -24.25 28.95
N ALA A 250 -9.87 -23.91 30.23
CA ALA A 250 -8.68 -23.31 30.81
C ALA A 250 -7.68 -24.41 31.15
N THR A 251 -6.43 -24.18 30.80
CA THR A 251 -5.32 -25.07 31.12
C THR A 251 -4.40 -24.34 32.08
N LEU A 252 -3.97 -25.01 33.14
CA LEU A 252 -2.96 -24.53 34.07
C LEU A 252 -1.86 -25.58 34.15
N VAL A 253 -0.64 -25.20 33.80
CA VAL A 253 0.53 -26.08 33.83
C VAL A 253 1.55 -25.51 34.80
N GLU A 254 1.87 -26.26 35.84
CA GLU A 254 2.95 -25.89 36.77
C GLU A 254 4.30 -26.11 36.07
N ARG A 255 5.13 -25.07 35.98
CA ARG A 255 6.28 -25.05 35.06
C ARG A 255 7.44 -25.95 35.49
N HIS A 256 7.59 -26.27 36.78
CA HIS A 256 8.63 -27.17 37.29
C HIS A 256 8.23 -28.65 37.14
N SER A 257 7.14 -29.07 37.77
CA SER A 257 6.62 -30.44 37.80
C SER A 257 5.88 -30.88 36.54
N ARG A 258 5.42 -29.93 35.71
CA ARG A 258 4.54 -30.16 34.55
C ARG A 258 3.17 -30.73 34.91
N PHE A 259 2.80 -30.66 36.18
CA PHE A 259 1.45 -30.99 36.60
C PHE A 259 0.45 -30.09 35.86
N THR A 260 -0.56 -30.72 35.24
CA THR A 260 -1.50 -30.06 34.34
C THR A 260 -2.92 -30.19 34.88
N MET A 261 -3.60 -29.06 35.04
CA MET A 261 -5.02 -28.99 35.37
C MET A 261 -5.81 -28.50 34.17
N LEU A 262 -6.92 -29.17 33.88
CA LEU A 262 -7.84 -28.81 32.81
C LEU A 262 -9.20 -28.49 33.41
N VAL A 263 -9.66 -27.25 33.21
CA VAL A 263 -10.93 -26.76 33.75
C VAL A 263 -11.87 -26.47 32.60
N LYS A 264 -12.98 -27.22 32.51
CA LYS A 264 -14.02 -26.98 31.51
C LYS A 264 -14.82 -25.73 31.88
N LEU A 265 -14.95 -24.81 30.93
CA LEU A 265 -15.62 -23.54 31.14
C LEU A 265 -16.90 -23.45 30.30
N ALA A 266 -17.96 -22.90 30.91
CA ALA A 266 -19.22 -22.64 30.21
C ALA A 266 -19.10 -21.45 29.25
N ARG A 267 -18.23 -20.48 29.56
CA ARG A 267 -18.01 -19.24 28.79
C ARG A 267 -16.56 -18.77 28.94
N ARG A 268 -16.11 -17.95 27.98
CA ARG A 268 -14.73 -17.39 27.93
C ARG A 268 -14.57 -16.00 28.55
N ASP A 269 -15.60 -15.46 29.19
CA ASP A 269 -15.50 -14.15 29.83
C ASP A 269 -14.63 -14.23 31.10
N SER A 270 -13.99 -13.12 31.44
CA SER A 270 -13.01 -13.06 32.54
C SER A 270 -13.61 -13.48 33.88
N ALA A 271 -14.87 -13.16 34.16
CA ALA A 271 -15.50 -13.50 35.44
C ALA A 271 -15.70 -15.01 35.58
N THR A 272 -16.15 -15.68 34.51
CA THR A 272 -16.30 -17.14 34.47
C THR A 272 -14.96 -17.86 34.63
N VAL A 273 -13.92 -17.40 33.92
CA VAL A 273 -12.57 -17.98 34.00
C VAL A 273 -12.00 -17.82 35.42
N VAL A 274 -12.02 -16.61 35.99
CA VAL A 274 -11.46 -16.35 37.32
C VAL A 274 -12.15 -17.19 38.39
N ARG A 275 -13.48 -17.31 38.34
CA ARG A 275 -14.23 -18.13 39.30
C ARG A 275 -13.80 -19.60 39.24
N ALA A 276 -13.73 -20.15 38.03
CA ALA A 276 -13.41 -21.56 37.83
C ALA A 276 -11.95 -21.92 38.16
N LEU A 277 -11.05 -20.93 38.18
CA LEU A 277 -9.65 -21.12 38.60
C LEU A 277 -9.41 -20.89 40.09
N ALA A 278 -10.40 -20.31 40.80
CA ALA A 278 -10.32 -20.04 42.23
C ALA A 278 -11.00 -21.11 43.10
N GLU A 279 -11.74 -22.04 42.47
CA GLU A 279 -12.33 -23.25 43.07
C GLU A 279 -11.31 -24.40 43.10
#